data_AF-A0AAW4V7L7-F1
#
_entry.id   AF-A0AAW4V7L7-F1
#
_cell.length_a   1.000
_cell.length_b   1.000
_cell.length_c   1.000
_cell.angle_alpha   90.00
_cell.angle_beta   90.00
_cell.angle_gamma   90.00
#
_symmetry.space_group_name_H-M   'P 1'
#
loop_
_entity.id
_entity.type
_entity.pdbx_description
1 polymer ?
#
loop_
_entity_poly.entity_id
_entity_poly.type
_entity_poly.pdbx_seq_one_letter_code
_entity_poly.pdbx_strand_id
1 'polypeptide(L)'
;MKKDFENLKKIFEQANEQLLNLDIDLFESQVSEQTICGALAIRLHDILKDTQYSKYYVDIEYNRNRGGKFKKMSKSIQGPGEEIIRIKTDLIVHSRGECVERDNLLALEMKKSYRPKKEKDADRSRLKCLTKDSFNHEWSFDGTEPPEHVYRYAIGIYYEIDFDKNTISIEYYRKGKYHTKDKKLIKKGTD
;
A
#
# COMPACT_ATOMS: atom_id res chain seq x y z
N MET A 1 -1.11 6.60 16.38
CA MET A 1 -1.70 5.23 16.27
C MET A 1 -3.11 5.18 15.66
N LYS A 2 -4.20 5.64 16.31
CA LYS A 2 -5.56 5.65 15.68
C LYS A 2 -5.73 6.85 14.73
N LYS A 3 -5.17 7.99 15.11
CA LYS A 3 -5.16 9.23 14.32
C LYS A 3 -4.45 9.07 12.97
N ASP A 4 -3.34 8.34 12.91
CA ASP A 4 -2.57 8.18 11.66
C ASP A 4 -3.33 7.33 10.62
N PHE A 5 -4.01 6.27 11.05
CA PHE A 5 -4.80 5.44 10.13
C PHE A 5 -5.93 6.26 9.49
N GLU A 6 -6.72 6.97 10.32
CA GLU A 6 -7.82 7.79 9.81
C GLU A 6 -7.31 8.93 8.92
N ASN A 7 -6.21 9.58 9.29
CA ASN A 7 -5.61 10.64 8.48
C ASN A 7 -5.10 10.11 7.13
N LEU A 8 -4.39 8.99 7.13
CA LEU A 8 -3.88 8.38 5.89
C LEU A 8 -5.00 7.82 5.02
N LYS A 9 -6.05 7.25 5.62
CA LYS A 9 -7.26 6.85 4.89
C LYS A 9 -7.87 8.05 4.18
N LYS A 10 -8.05 9.18 4.87
CA LYS A 10 -8.59 10.41 4.28
C LYS A 10 -7.73 10.95 3.14
N ILE A 11 -6.40 10.98 3.31
CA ILE A 11 -5.46 11.39 2.25
C ILE A 11 -5.62 10.49 1.01
N PHE A 12 -5.67 9.17 1.23
CA PHE A 12 -5.88 8.22 0.15
C PHE A 12 -7.24 8.39 -0.53
N GLU A 13 -8.32 8.58 0.25
CA GLU A 13 -9.66 8.78 -0.30
C GLU A 13 -9.75 10.04 -1.15
N GLN A 14 -9.12 11.14 -0.70
CA GLN A 14 -9.01 12.37 -1.48
C GLN A 14 -8.22 12.14 -2.78
N ALA A 15 -7.11 11.41 -2.73
CA ALA A 15 -6.32 11.07 -3.92
C ALA A 15 -7.12 10.22 -4.91
N ASN A 16 -7.86 9.25 -4.38
CA ASN A 16 -8.73 8.39 -5.17
C ASN A 16 -9.90 9.17 -5.81
N GLU A 17 -10.46 10.14 -5.10
CA GLU A 17 -11.50 11.02 -5.65
C GLU A 17 -10.93 11.92 -6.76
N GLN A 18 -9.72 12.48 -6.59
CA GLN A 18 -9.06 13.21 -7.67
C GLN A 18 -8.76 12.31 -8.87
N LEU A 19 -8.29 11.08 -8.65
CA LEU A 19 -8.05 10.10 -9.72
C LEU A 19 -9.34 9.85 -10.53
N LEU A 20 -10.46 9.62 -9.85
CA LEU A 20 -11.75 9.38 -10.51
C LEU A 20 -12.32 10.61 -11.22
N ASN A 21 -11.98 11.82 -10.77
CA ASN A 21 -12.49 13.06 -11.37
C ASN A 21 -11.61 13.57 -12.52
N LEU A 22 -10.28 13.44 -12.39
CA LEU A 22 -9.31 14.04 -13.31
C LEU A 22 -8.78 13.04 -14.34
N ASP A 23 -8.73 11.75 -14.00
CA ASP A 23 -8.10 10.71 -14.81
C ASP A 23 -9.11 9.57 -15.13
N ILE A 24 -10.40 9.92 -15.28
CA ILE A 24 -11.50 8.96 -15.53
C ILE A 24 -11.35 8.19 -16.85
N ASP A 25 -10.74 8.84 -17.85
CA ASP A 25 -10.45 8.30 -19.18
C ASP A 25 -9.56 7.06 -19.13
N LEU A 26 -8.70 6.94 -18.10
CA LEU A 26 -7.91 5.74 -17.84
C LEU A 26 -8.80 4.53 -17.52
N PHE A 27 -9.89 4.75 -16.76
CA PHE A 27 -10.84 3.70 -16.43
C PHE A 27 -11.74 3.37 -17.63
N GLU A 28 -12.19 4.37 -18.38
CA GLU A 28 -13.00 4.19 -19.59
C GLU A 28 -12.24 3.38 -20.66
N SER A 29 -10.95 3.65 -20.80
CA SER A 29 -10.05 2.94 -21.71
C SER A 29 -9.57 1.59 -21.16
N GLN A 30 -10.00 1.21 -19.95
CA GLN A 30 -9.65 -0.03 -19.26
C GLN A 30 -8.14 -0.36 -19.26
N VAL A 31 -7.31 0.66 -19.07
CA VAL A 31 -5.84 0.54 -19.16
C VAL A 31 -5.26 -0.43 -18.12
N SER A 32 -3.94 -0.68 -18.18
CA SER A 32 -3.26 -1.56 -17.24
C SER A 32 -3.38 -1.09 -15.77
N GLU A 33 -3.30 -2.03 -14.82
CA GLU A 33 -3.24 -1.72 -13.38
C GLU A 33 -2.08 -0.75 -13.06
N GLN A 34 -0.93 -0.94 -13.71
CA GLN A 34 0.25 -0.09 -13.54
C GLN A 34 -0.01 1.36 -13.97
N THR A 35 -0.76 1.57 -15.05
CA THR A 35 -1.11 2.93 -15.53
C THR A 35 -2.00 3.66 -14.51
N ILE A 36 -3.03 2.98 -14.00
CA ILE A 36 -3.95 3.56 -12.99
C ILE A 36 -3.20 3.80 -11.67
N CYS A 37 -2.34 2.87 -11.27
CA CYS A 37 -1.47 3.01 -10.10
C CYS A 37 -0.52 4.22 -10.24
N GLY A 38 0.03 4.44 -11.43
CA GLY A 38 0.85 5.60 -11.75
C GLY A 38 0.11 6.92 -11.59
N ALA A 39 -1.11 7.02 -12.13
CA ALA A 39 -1.94 8.21 -11.94
C ALA A 39 -2.29 8.44 -10.46
N LEU A 40 -2.65 7.38 -9.72
CA LEU A 40 -2.91 7.46 -8.28
C LEU A 40 -1.69 7.95 -7.49
N ALA A 41 -0.48 7.51 -7.88
CA ALA A 41 0.76 7.94 -7.25
C ALA A 41 0.97 9.45 -7.37
N ILE A 42 0.65 10.03 -8.53
CA ILE A 42 0.72 11.48 -8.76
C ILE A 42 -0.24 12.21 -7.82
N ARG A 43 -1.51 11.78 -7.75
CA ARG A 43 -2.53 12.40 -6.86
C ARG A 43 -2.15 12.31 -5.39
N LEU A 44 -1.66 11.15 -4.95
CA LEU A 44 -1.14 10.98 -3.59
C LEU A 44 0.03 11.92 -3.31
N HIS A 45 1.00 11.98 -4.21
CA HIS A 45 2.17 12.83 -4.05
C HIS A 45 1.79 14.31 -3.91
N ASP A 46 0.85 14.80 -4.74
CA ASP A 46 0.42 16.20 -4.67
C ASP A 46 -0.33 16.51 -3.38
N ILE A 47 -1.25 15.65 -2.93
CA ILE A 47 -1.97 15.85 -1.66
C ILE A 47 -1.01 15.82 -0.47
N LEU A 48 0.00 14.94 -0.48
CA LEU A 48 0.94 14.81 0.64
C LEU A 48 1.75 16.10 0.91
N LYS A 49 2.02 16.91 -0.13
CA LYS A 49 2.77 18.18 -0.01
C LYS A 49 2.15 19.15 0.99
N ASP A 50 0.83 19.14 1.10
CA ASP A 50 0.06 20.04 1.97
C ASP A 50 -0.27 19.41 3.33
N THR A 51 0.43 18.32 3.70
CA THR A 51 0.23 17.61 4.96
C THR A 51 1.52 17.53 5.78
N GLN A 52 1.40 17.02 7.01
CA GLN A 52 2.56 16.67 7.85
C GLN A 52 3.51 15.63 7.21
N TYR A 53 3.09 14.99 6.12
CA TYR A 53 3.86 13.98 5.39
C TYR A 53 4.52 14.53 4.12
N SER A 54 4.66 15.85 3.98
CA SER A 54 5.25 16.51 2.79
C SER A 54 6.68 16.09 2.45
N LYS A 55 7.41 15.48 3.38
CA LYS A 55 8.75 14.92 3.18
C LYS A 55 8.77 13.42 2.84
N TYR A 56 7.60 12.79 2.75
CA TYR A 56 7.47 11.37 2.37
C TYR A 56 7.39 11.24 0.86
N TYR A 57 7.85 10.10 0.37
CA TYR A 57 7.89 9.75 -1.04
C TYR A 57 6.74 8.80 -1.36
N VAL A 58 6.17 8.97 -2.55
CA VAL A 58 5.25 8.01 -3.16
C VAL A 58 6.00 7.28 -4.25
N ASP A 59 6.28 6.00 -4.03
CA ASP A 59 7.08 5.20 -4.94
C ASP A 59 6.34 3.96 -5.43
N ILE A 60 6.44 3.70 -6.72
CA ILE A 60 5.84 2.55 -7.40
C ILE A 60 6.86 1.41 -7.41
N GLU A 61 6.41 0.19 -7.07
CA GLU A 61 7.25 -1.03 -7.08
C GLU A 61 8.56 -0.93 -6.28
N TYR A 62 8.62 -0.04 -5.28
CA TYR A 62 9.86 0.25 -4.56
C TYR A 62 10.28 -0.89 -3.63
N ASN A 63 11.41 -1.52 -3.98
CA ASN A 63 11.90 -2.74 -3.36
C ASN A 63 13.29 -2.56 -2.72
N ARG A 64 13.66 -1.33 -2.30
CA ARG A 64 14.97 -1.00 -1.70
C ARG A 64 14.85 -0.45 -0.26
N ASN A 65 15.84 -0.72 0.58
CA ASN A 65 16.03 -0.13 1.91
C ASN A 65 17.19 0.89 1.86
N ARG A 66 17.45 1.60 2.97
CA ARG A 66 18.62 2.47 3.11
C ARG A 66 19.90 1.70 2.75
N GLY A 67 20.79 2.33 1.98
CA GLY A 67 22.00 1.69 1.46
C GLY A 67 21.79 0.78 0.25
N GLY A 68 20.61 0.78 -0.39
CA GLY A 68 20.36 0.08 -1.65
C GLY A 68 20.11 -1.43 -1.52
N LYS A 69 19.98 -1.95 -0.30
CA LYS A 69 19.64 -3.35 -0.02
C LYS A 69 18.19 -3.66 -0.42
N PHE A 70 17.87 -4.90 -0.80
CA PHE A 70 16.49 -5.28 -1.14
C PHE A 70 15.56 -5.25 0.09
N LYS A 71 14.33 -4.75 -0.09
CA LYS A 71 13.23 -4.89 0.87
C LYS A 71 12.82 -6.35 0.99
N LYS A 72 12.92 -6.88 2.21
CA LYS A 72 12.56 -8.26 2.53
C LYS A 72 11.47 -8.27 3.60
N MET A 73 10.59 -9.27 3.53
CA MET A 73 9.70 -9.64 4.62
C MET A 73 10.02 -11.07 5.03
N SER A 74 10.12 -11.34 6.33
CA SER A 74 9.98 -12.71 6.83
C SER A 74 8.50 -13.04 6.91
N LYS A 75 8.14 -14.21 6.38
CA LYS A 75 6.83 -14.82 6.52
C LYS A 75 7.02 -16.11 7.31
N SER A 76 6.55 -16.13 8.55
CA SER A 76 6.50 -17.37 9.33
C SER A 76 5.52 -18.33 8.65
N ILE A 77 6.02 -19.51 8.31
CA ILE A 77 5.19 -20.62 7.78
C ILE A 77 4.69 -21.44 8.97
N GLN A 78 3.50 -22.04 8.88
CA GLN A 78 3.09 -23.07 9.84
C GLN A 78 3.99 -24.31 9.63
N GLY A 79 5.07 -24.41 10.42
CA GLY A 79 6.10 -25.45 10.33
C GLY A 79 7.49 -24.86 10.67
N PRO A 80 8.55 -25.69 10.74
CA PRO A 80 9.90 -25.19 10.94
C PRO A 80 10.39 -24.49 9.67
N GLY A 81 10.29 -23.16 9.63
CA GLY A 81 10.87 -22.34 8.56
C GLY A 81 10.33 -20.92 8.49
N GLU A 82 11.23 -19.95 8.37
CA GLU A 82 10.91 -18.59 7.92
C GLU A 82 11.24 -18.46 6.43
N GLU A 83 10.26 -18.03 5.63
CA GLU A 83 10.50 -17.69 4.23
C GLU A 83 10.80 -16.19 4.12
N ILE A 84 11.96 -15.87 3.53
CA ILE A 84 12.33 -14.49 3.19
C ILE A 84 11.81 -14.17 1.79
N ILE A 85 10.83 -13.29 1.70
CA ILE A 85 10.20 -12.88 0.43
C ILE A 85 10.66 -11.46 0.09
N ARG A 86 11.01 -11.22 -1.17
CA ARG A 86 11.25 -9.86 -1.67
C ARG A 86 9.92 -9.12 -1.76
N ILE A 87 9.87 -7.93 -1.19
CA ILE A 87 8.67 -7.11 -1.24
C ILE A 87 8.68 -6.33 -2.55
N LYS A 88 7.59 -6.50 -3.31
CA LYS A 88 7.25 -5.69 -4.47
C LYS A 88 5.76 -5.39 -4.38
N THR A 89 5.43 -4.32 -3.65
CA THR A 89 4.08 -3.75 -3.58
C THR A 89 3.90 -2.79 -4.76
N ASP A 90 2.69 -2.67 -5.30
CA ASP A 90 2.46 -1.79 -6.44
C ASP A 90 2.76 -0.32 -6.12
N LEU A 91 2.39 0.15 -4.92
CA LEU A 91 2.67 1.51 -4.46
C LEU A 91 2.95 1.56 -2.97
N ILE A 92 3.90 2.41 -2.56
CA ILE A 92 4.16 2.72 -1.16
C ILE A 92 4.27 4.22 -0.91
N VAL A 93 3.94 4.62 0.32
CA VAL A 93 4.28 5.93 0.87
C VAL A 93 5.22 5.73 2.05
N HIS A 94 6.43 6.28 1.95
CA HIS A 94 7.46 6.06 2.97
C HIS A 94 8.53 7.17 2.99
N SER A 95 9.34 7.22 4.03
CA SER A 95 10.38 8.25 4.19
C SER A 95 11.72 7.91 3.53
N ARG A 96 11.80 6.76 2.82
CA ARG A 96 13.05 6.18 2.31
C ARG A 96 14.13 5.93 3.39
N GLY A 97 13.70 5.73 4.63
CA GLY A 97 14.56 5.48 5.78
C GLY A 97 15.01 6.74 6.55
N GLU A 98 14.54 7.92 6.16
CA GLU A 98 14.88 9.19 6.82
C GLU A 98 14.16 9.39 8.17
N CYS A 99 12.96 8.83 8.34
CA CYS A 99 12.18 8.87 9.58
C CYS A 99 12.11 7.48 10.21
N VAL A 100 13.07 7.15 11.07
CA VAL A 100 13.17 5.81 11.70
C VAL A 100 11.92 5.44 12.51
N GLU A 101 11.35 6.40 13.25
CA GLU A 101 10.15 6.15 14.08
C GLU A 101 8.92 5.79 13.25
N ARG A 102 8.84 6.28 12.01
CA ARG A 102 7.63 6.16 11.18
C ARG A 102 7.90 6.05 9.68
N ASP A 103 8.88 5.22 9.29
CA ASP A 103 9.31 5.17 7.89
C ASP A 103 8.19 4.80 6.92
N ASN A 104 7.39 3.78 7.25
CA ASN A 104 6.38 3.20 6.37
C ASN A 104 4.97 3.72 6.72
N LEU A 105 4.33 4.46 5.81
CA LEU A 105 2.97 4.99 6.02
C LEU A 105 1.91 4.12 5.36
N LEU A 106 1.98 3.96 4.04
CA LEU A 106 0.93 3.32 3.23
C LEU A 106 1.55 2.29 2.29
N ALA A 107 0.95 1.12 2.19
CA ALA A 107 1.23 0.14 1.15
C ALA A 107 -0.06 -0.16 0.38
N LEU A 108 0.01 -0.22 -0.94
CA LEU A 108 -1.13 -0.48 -1.80
C LEU A 108 -0.82 -1.59 -2.80
N GLU A 109 -1.82 -2.45 -2.98
CA GLU A 109 -1.87 -3.47 -4.02
C GLU A 109 -3.10 -3.19 -4.90
N MET A 110 -2.91 -3.16 -6.21
CA MET A 110 -3.93 -2.91 -7.20
C MET A 110 -4.19 -4.18 -8.02
N LYS A 111 -5.46 -4.46 -8.29
CA LYS A 111 -5.81 -5.63 -9.12
C LYS A 111 -7.12 -5.42 -9.86
N LYS A 112 -7.22 -5.95 -11.08
CA LYS A 112 -8.48 -6.09 -11.81
C LYS A 112 -9.25 -7.31 -11.28
N SER A 113 -10.58 -7.21 -11.26
CA SER A 113 -11.47 -8.19 -10.62
C SER A 113 -11.36 -9.60 -11.23
N TYR A 114 -11.09 -9.68 -12.54
CA TYR A 114 -10.94 -10.94 -13.28
C TYR A 114 -9.65 -11.70 -12.94
N ARG A 115 -8.69 -11.09 -12.23
CA ARG A 115 -7.42 -11.74 -11.91
C ARG A 115 -7.65 -12.94 -10.97
N PRO A 116 -6.81 -14.00 -11.08
CA PRO A 116 -6.99 -15.23 -10.32
C PRO A 116 -7.08 -14.99 -8.81
N LYS A 117 -8.03 -15.66 -8.15
CA LYS A 117 -8.23 -15.56 -6.69
C LYS A 117 -6.93 -15.78 -5.90
N LYS A 118 -6.09 -16.72 -6.34
CA LYS A 118 -4.79 -17.01 -5.70
C LYS A 118 -3.87 -15.78 -5.65
N GLU A 119 -3.84 -14.98 -6.71
CA GLU A 119 -3.04 -13.74 -6.75
C GLU A 119 -3.63 -12.70 -5.79
N LYS A 120 -4.95 -12.51 -5.84
CA LYS A 120 -5.67 -11.58 -4.95
C LYS A 120 -5.47 -11.91 -3.47
N ASP A 121 -5.53 -13.20 -3.13
CA ASP A 121 -5.32 -13.68 -1.76
C ASP A 121 -3.85 -13.53 -1.32
N ALA A 122 -2.89 -13.64 -2.25
CA ALA A 122 -1.47 -13.38 -1.97
C ALA A 122 -1.24 -11.89 -1.64
N ASP A 123 -1.85 -10.97 -2.39
CA ASP A 123 -1.74 -9.53 -2.16
C ASP A 123 -2.37 -9.12 -0.82
N ARG A 124 -3.58 -9.62 -0.52
CA ARG A 124 -4.21 -9.43 0.81
C ARG A 124 -3.34 -9.97 1.94
N SER A 125 -2.71 -11.14 1.75
CA SER A 125 -1.80 -11.73 2.74
C SER A 125 -0.54 -10.88 2.93
N ARG A 126 -0.01 -10.29 1.86
CA ARG A 126 1.12 -9.36 1.91
C ARG A 126 0.77 -8.11 2.71
N LEU A 127 -0.36 -7.48 2.45
CA LEU A 127 -0.83 -6.30 3.19
C LEU A 127 -1.07 -6.59 4.68
N LYS A 128 -1.62 -7.76 5.02
CA LYS A 128 -1.70 -8.22 6.42
C LYS A 128 -0.32 -8.39 7.04
N CYS A 129 0.71 -8.79 6.30
CA CYS A 129 2.04 -8.92 6.86
C CYS A 129 2.70 -7.55 7.06
N LEU A 130 2.66 -6.68 6.05
CA LEU A 130 3.27 -5.35 6.05
C LEU A 130 2.72 -4.41 7.13
N THR A 131 1.45 -4.59 7.50
CA THR A 131 0.77 -3.75 8.50
C THR A 131 0.87 -4.28 9.93
N LYS A 132 1.66 -5.34 10.20
CA LYS A 132 1.92 -5.80 11.57
C LYS A 132 2.78 -4.78 12.32
N ASP A 133 2.49 -4.62 13.62
CA ASP A 133 3.25 -3.73 14.51
C ASP A 133 4.70 -4.23 14.73
N SER A 134 4.91 -5.54 14.69
CA SER A 134 6.18 -6.26 14.49
C SER A 134 5.90 -7.76 14.59
N PHE A 135 6.82 -8.61 14.14
CA PHE A 135 6.87 -9.98 14.67
C PHE A 135 7.52 -9.93 16.04
N ASN A 136 7.00 -10.71 17.00
CA ASN A 136 7.73 -11.01 18.22
C ASN A 136 8.88 -11.96 17.86
N HIS A 137 9.97 -11.44 17.30
CA HIS A 137 11.32 -11.91 17.61
C HIS A 137 12.36 -10.95 17.03
N GLU A 138 13.29 -10.61 17.93
CA GLU A 138 14.67 -10.21 17.68
C GLU A 138 14.90 -8.86 16.99
N TRP A 139 15.09 -7.85 17.86
CA TRP A 139 16.15 -6.89 17.60
C TRP A 139 17.41 -7.68 17.28
N SER A 140 18.10 -7.30 16.19
CA SER A 140 19.46 -7.72 15.90
C SER A 140 20.26 -7.80 17.21
N PHE A 141 20.85 -8.97 17.45
CA PHE A 141 21.58 -9.36 18.65
C PHE A 141 22.78 -8.42 18.98
N ASP A 142 23.06 -7.43 18.12
CA ASP A 142 24.11 -6.42 18.29
C ASP A 142 23.60 -5.00 18.62
N GLY A 143 22.29 -4.71 18.51
CA GLY A 143 21.73 -3.40 18.80
C GLY A 143 22.21 -2.25 17.88
N THR A 144 22.86 -2.55 16.75
CA THR A 144 23.51 -1.54 15.90
C THR A 144 22.86 -1.32 14.52
N GLU A 145 22.14 -2.31 13.98
CA GLU A 145 21.44 -2.16 12.68
C GLU A 145 19.93 -2.41 12.80
N PRO A 146 19.06 -1.52 12.26
CA PRO A 146 17.63 -1.82 12.18
C PRO A 146 17.41 -3.06 11.30
N PRO A 147 16.50 -3.97 11.67
CA PRO A 147 16.27 -5.19 10.91
C PRO A 147 15.98 -4.89 9.44
N GLU A 148 16.53 -5.68 8.51
CA GLU A 148 16.26 -5.59 7.05
C GLU A 148 14.79 -5.85 6.67
N HIS A 149 13.93 -6.07 7.67
CA HIS A 149 12.55 -6.44 7.51
C HIS A 149 11.60 -5.23 7.45
N VAL A 150 10.76 -5.18 6.42
CA VAL A 150 9.84 -4.07 6.22
C VAL A 150 8.48 -4.39 6.86
N TYR A 151 8.18 -3.69 7.95
CA TYR A 151 6.91 -3.78 8.66
C TYR A 151 6.42 -2.38 9.07
N ARG A 152 5.32 -2.34 9.83
CA ARG A 152 4.79 -1.13 10.48
C ARG A 152 4.17 -0.10 9.53
N TYR A 153 3.77 -0.52 8.33
CA TYR A 153 2.88 0.30 7.51
C TYR A 153 1.64 0.64 8.33
N ALA A 154 1.32 1.93 8.42
CA ALA A 154 0.17 2.41 9.16
C ALA A 154 -1.15 1.89 8.59
N ILE A 155 -1.20 1.79 7.26
CA ILE A 155 -2.35 1.36 6.49
C ILE A 155 -1.89 0.51 5.29
N GLY A 156 -2.59 -0.58 5.06
CA GLY A 156 -2.51 -1.38 3.83
C GLY A 156 -3.81 -1.23 3.06
N ILE A 157 -3.73 -1.11 1.73
CA ILE A 157 -4.89 -0.88 0.87
C ILE A 157 -4.88 -1.89 -0.25
N TYR A 158 -5.96 -2.65 -0.37
CA TYR A 158 -6.18 -3.51 -1.52
C TYR A 158 -7.27 -2.88 -2.41
N TYR A 159 -6.90 -2.57 -3.65
CA TYR A 159 -7.69 -1.80 -4.59
C TYR A 159 -8.11 -2.69 -5.76
N GLU A 160 -9.36 -3.13 -5.77
CA GLU A 160 -9.88 -4.05 -6.79
C GLU A 160 -10.82 -3.32 -7.77
N ILE A 161 -10.49 -3.34 -9.05
CA ILE A 161 -11.22 -2.67 -10.12
C ILE A 161 -12.08 -3.69 -10.87
N ASP A 162 -13.39 -3.48 -10.88
CA ASP A 162 -14.37 -4.29 -11.59
C ASP A 162 -15.00 -3.46 -12.71
N PHE A 163 -14.46 -3.58 -13.93
CA PHE A 163 -14.96 -2.86 -15.11
C PHE A 163 -16.35 -3.32 -15.54
N ASP A 164 -16.68 -4.61 -15.40
CA ASP A 164 -18.01 -5.14 -15.73
C ASP A 164 -19.09 -4.49 -14.86
N LYS A 165 -18.76 -4.22 -13.59
CA LYS A 165 -19.67 -3.56 -12.65
C LYS A 165 -19.48 -2.05 -12.55
N ASN A 166 -18.50 -1.47 -13.26
CA ASN A 166 -18.06 -0.09 -13.09
C ASN A 166 -17.88 0.29 -11.60
N THR A 167 -17.18 -0.56 -10.85
CA THR A 167 -16.96 -0.33 -9.41
C THR A 167 -15.53 -0.60 -9.00
N ILE A 168 -15.12 0.09 -7.95
CA ILE A 168 -13.87 -0.17 -7.23
C ILE A 168 -14.23 -0.64 -5.82
N SER A 169 -13.67 -1.78 -5.42
CA SER A 169 -13.71 -2.26 -4.04
C SER A 169 -12.38 -1.96 -3.37
N ILE A 170 -12.44 -1.30 -2.22
CA ILE A 170 -11.25 -0.88 -1.47
C ILE A 170 -11.28 -1.56 -0.12
N GLU A 171 -10.31 -2.40 0.19
CA GLU A 171 -10.16 -3.02 1.50
C GLU A 171 -8.99 -2.38 2.26
N TYR A 172 -9.19 -2.10 3.54
CA TYR A 172 -8.18 -1.49 4.39
C TYR A 172 -7.68 -2.46 5.44
N TYR A 173 -6.37 -2.45 5.65
CA TYR A 173 -5.64 -3.34 6.54
C TYR A 173 -4.86 -2.53 7.57
N ARG A 174 -4.84 -3.02 8.81
CA ARG A 174 -4.11 -2.40 9.91
C ARG A 174 -3.80 -3.43 11.00
N LYS A 175 -2.63 -3.32 11.63
CA LYS A 175 -2.18 -4.24 12.70
C LYS A 175 -2.26 -5.71 12.25
N GLY A 176 -1.95 -5.94 10.99
CA GLY A 176 -2.00 -7.23 10.31
C GLY A 176 -3.36 -7.88 10.16
N LYS A 177 -4.44 -7.11 10.26
CA LYS A 177 -5.82 -7.58 10.12
C LYS A 177 -6.56 -6.76 9.07
N TYR A 178 -7.57 -7.37 8.46
CA TYR A 178 -8.59 -6.64 7.73
C TYR A 178 -9.32 -5.71 8.71
N HIS A 179 -9.57 -4.48 8.29
CA HIS A 179 -10.18 -3.45 9.13
C HIS A 179 -11.56 -3.04 8.62
N THR A 180 -11.66 -2.58 7.38
CA THR A 180 -12.92 -2.15 6.76
C THR A 180 -12.84 -2.26 5.24
N LYS A 181 -13.96 -2.06 4.55
CA LYS A 181 -14.04 -1.94 3.10
C LYS A 181 -14.95 -0.80 2.69
N ASP A 182 -14.60 -0.18 1.58
CA ASP A 182 -15.43 0.80 0.87
C ASP A 182 -15.69 0.32 -0.55
N LYS A 183 -16.74 0.87 -1.18
CA LYS A 183 -17.04 0.64 -2.59
C LYS A 183 -17.31 1.98 -3.26
N LYS A 184 -16.67 2.22 -4.40
CA LYS A 184 -16.84 3.43 -5.22
C LYS A 184 -17.36 3.04 -6.61
N LEU A 185 -18.12 3.93 -7.22
CA LEU A 185 -18.56 3.78 -8.62
C LEU A 185 -17.53 4.47 -9.52
N ILE A 186 -17.26 3.84 -10.67
CA ILE A 186 -16.52 4.44 -11.77
C ILE A 186 -17.57 5.17 -12.61
N LYS A 187 -17.80 6.45 -12.32
CA LYS A 187 -18.71 7.30 -13.08
C LYS A 187 -18.12 8.70 -13.18
N LYS A 188 -18.31 9.33 -14.33
CA LYS A 188 -18.10 10.77 -14.48
C LYS A 188 -19.04 11.49 -13.49
N GLY A 189 -18.53 12.49 -12.77
CA GLY A 189 -19.41 13.52 -12.23
C GLY A 189 -20.26 14.03 -13.39
N THR A 190 -21.58 13.97 -13.28
CA THR A 190 -22.45 14.68 -14.22
C THR A 190 -22.03 16.14 -14.20
N ASP A 191 -21.57 16.62 -15.35
CA ASP A 191 -21.30 18.04 -15.61
C ASP A 191 -22.54 18.90 -15.27
#